data_AF-A0A939B7Q4-F1
#
_entry.id   AF-A0A939B7Q4-F1
#
_cell.length_a   1.000
_cell.length_b   1.000
_cell.length_c   1.000
_cell.angle_alpha   90.00
_cell.angle_beta   90.00
_cell.angle_gamma   90.00
#
_symmetry.space_group_name_H-M   'P 1'
#
loop_
_entity.id
_entity.type
_entity.pdbx_description
1 polymer ?
#
loop_
_entity_poly.entity_id
_entity_poly.type
_entity_poly.pdbx_seq_one_letter_code
_entity_poly.pdbx_strand_id
1 'polypeptide(L)'
;MIKKLHYVWLGGKPLPAAVQDSIKSWRKYCPDWEIIQWNENNFPISDFRWTREAVARRKYAFAADFIRLWALKTYGGGIATLM
;
A
#
# COMPACT_ATOMS: atom_id res chain seq x y z
N MET A 1 9.67 2.13 18.66
CA MET A 1 8.65 1.44 17.83
C MET A 1 8.52 2.19 16.51
N ILE A 2 8.54 1.51 15.38
CA ILE A 2 8.41 2.16 14.07
C ILE A 2 6.92 2.47 13.82
N LYS A 3 6.57 3.75 13.70
CA LYS A 3 5.19 4.22 13.55
C LYS A 3 4.86 4.54 12.08
N LYS A 4 4.89 3.51 11.22
CA LYS A 4 4.53 3.61 9.80
C LYS A 4 3.36 2.69 9.49
N LEU A 5 2.35 3.19 8.81
CA LEU A 5 1.19 2.43 8.35
C LEU A 5 1.21 2.37 6.83
N HIS A 6 1.42 1.18 6.28
CA HIS A 6 1.54 0.97 4.84
C HIS A 6 0.23 0.47 4.25
N TYR A 7 -0.27 1.13 3.21
CA TYR A 7 -1.35 0.61 2.37
C TYR A 7 -0.94 0.67 0.89
N VAL A 8 -1.62 -0.10 0.04
CA VAL A 8 -1.29 -0.18 -1.39
C VAL A 8 -2.51 0.24 -2.20
N TRP A 9 -2.28 1.08 -3.20
CA TRP A 9 -3.30 1.49 -4.16
C TRP A 9 -2.70 1.54 -5.56
N LEU A 10 -3.08 0.58 -6.39
CA LEU A 10 -2.58 0.40 -7.76
C LEU A 10 -3.71 0.55 -8.77
N GLY A 11 -3.36 0.85 -10.01
CA GLY A 11 -4.24 0.95 -11.17
C GLY A 11 -4.68 2.37 -11.51
N GLY A 12 -4.12 3.40 -10.85
CA GLY A 12 -4.37 4.82 -11.16
C GLY A 12 -5.81 5.31 -10.99
N LYS A 13 -6.71 4.49 -10.44
CA LYS A 13 -8.11 4.89 -10.20
C LYS A 13 -8.19 5.86 -9.02
N PRO A 14 -9.18 6.76 -8.99
CA PRO A 14 -9.47 7.55 -7.79
C PRO A 14 -9.76 6.64 -6.58
N LEU A 15 -9.36 7.06 -5.39
CA LEU A 15 -9.68 6.36 -4.14
C LEU A 15 -11.20 6.42 -3.89
N PRO A 16 -11.90 5.29 -3.71
CA PRO A 16 -13.30 5.27 -3.31
C PRO A 16 -13.51 5.98 -1.96
N ALA A 17 -14.73 6.47 -1.72
CA ALA A 17 -15.08 7.16 -0.47
C ALA A 17 -14.75 6.31 0.77
N ALA A 18 -15.06 5.02 0.75
CA ALA A 18 -14.76 4.10 1.85
C ALA A 18 -13.27 4.01 2.20
N VAL A 19 -12.39 4.07 1.19
CA VAL A 19 -10.93 4.08 1.39
C VAL A 19 -10.48 5.41 1.97
N GLN A 20 -11.03 6.52 1.47
CA GLN A 20 -10.74 7.85 2.03
C GLN A 20 -11.17 7.95 3.50
N ASP A 21 -12.32 7.38 3.86
CA ASP A 21 -12.82 7.36 5.23
C ASP A 21 -11.99 6.45 6.14
N SER A 22 -11.45 5.35 5.59
CA SER A 22 -10.45 4.52 6.28
C SER A 22 -9.19 5.33 6.57
N ILE A 23 -8.66 6.07 5.58
CA ILE A 23 -7.47 6.92 5.75
C ILE A 23 -7.74 8.03 6.79
N LYS A 24 -8.90 8.69 6.76
CA LYS A 24 -9.29 9.69 7.77
C LYS A 24 -9.33 9.08 9.17
N SER A 25 -9.92 7.88 9.29
CA SER A 25 -9.98 7.16 10.57
C SER A 25 -8.57 6.84 11.08
N TRP A 26 -7.68 6.34 10.24
CA TRP A 26 -6.29 6.07 10.63
C TRP A 26 -5.58 7.34 11.11
N ARG A 27 -5.75 8.48 10.42
CA ARG A 27 -5.18 9.76 10.88
C ARG A 27 -5.74 10.21 12.22
N LYS A 28 -7.02 9.97 12.48
CA LYS A 28 -7.68 10.34 13.73
C LYS A 28 -7.22 9.49 14.91
N TYR A 29 -7.14 8.17 14.74
CA TYR A 29 -6.83 7.23 15.82
C TYR A 29 -5.33 6.93 15.98
N CYS A 30 -4.55 7.14 14.93
CA CYS A 30 -3.10 6.96 14.92
C CYS A 30 -2.39 8.26 14.50
N PRO A 31 -2.54 9.38 15.23
CA PRO A 31 -2.04 10.69 14.81
C PRO A 31 -0.50 10.74 14.68
N ASP A 32 0.20 9.93 15.46
CA ASP A 32 1.67 9.84 15.43
C ASP A 32 2.21 8.92 14.33
N TRP A 33 1.34 8.28 13.54
CA TRP A 33 1.76 7.32 12.53
C TRP A 33 1.86 7.98 11.16
N GLU A 34 2.99 7.74 10.49
CA GLU A 34 3.15 8.10 9.10
C GLU A 34 2.36 7.12 8.23
N ILE A 35 1.37 7.61 7.49
CA ILE A 35 0.57 6.79 6.58
C ILE A 35 1.18 6.86 5.18
N ILE A 36 1.65 5.72 4.69
CA ILE A 36 2.37 5.60 3.41
C ILE A 36 1.50 4.83 2.42
N GLN A 37 1.15 5.51 1.33
CA GLN A 37 0.54 4.89 0.16
C GLN A 37 1.63 4.35 -0.76
N TRP A 38 1.60 3.06 -1.09
CA TRP A 38 2.39 2.49 -2.17
C TRP A 38 1.59 2.42 -3.48
N ASN A 39 2.18 2.90 -4.56
CA ASN A 39 1.61 2.93 -5.91
C ASN A 39 2.71 2.79 -6.97
N GLU A 40 2.35 2.92 -8.24
CA GLU A 40 3.26 2.79 -9.38
C GLU A 40 4.37 3.85 -9.43
N ASN A 41 4.22 4.97 -8.73
CA ASN A 41 5.17 6.06 -8.76
C ASN A 41 6.26 5.95 -7.68
N ASN A 42 6.03 5.13 -6.64
CA ASN A 42 6.96 5.02 -5.51
C ASN A 42 7.37 3.60 -5.15
N PHE A 43 6.75 2.57 -5.73
CA PHE A 43 7.22 1.19 -5.62
C PHE A 43 7.94 0.79 -6.92
N PRO A 44 9.14 0.17 -6.85
CA PRO A 44 9.89 -0.26 -8.04
C PRO A 44 9.27 -1.53 -8.67
N ILE A 45 8.14 -1.37 -9.36
CA ILE A 45 7.37 -2.47 -9.97
C ILE A 45 8.22 -3.30 -10.93
N SER A 46 9.13 -2.65 -11.66
CA SER A 46 10.01 -3.26 -12.66
C SER A 46 10.99 -4.26 -12.07
N ASP A 47 11.41 -4.06 -10.82
CA ASP A 47 12.56 -4.75 -10.23
C ASP A 47 12.21 -6.16 -9.78
N PHE A 48 10.91 -6.39 -9.49
CA PHE A 48 10.41 -7.69 -9.08
C PHE A 48 9.54 -8.29 -10.17
N ARG A 49 9.95 -9.46 -10.68
CA ARG A 49 9.22 -10.21 -11.71
C ARG A 49 7.74 -10.41 -11.34
N TRP A 50 7.47 -10.76 -10.08
CA TRP A 50 6.11 -11.03 -9.60
C TRP A 50 5.20 -9.79 -9.67
N THR A 51 5.66 -8.65 -9.16
CA THR A 51 4.86 -7.41 -9.21
C THR A 51 4.70 -6.91 -10.63
N ARG A 52 5.76 -7.00 -11.45
CA ARG A 52 5.72 -6.62 -12.86
C ARG A 52 4.67 -7.41 -13.63
N GLU A 53 4.68 -8.73 -13.50
CA GLU A 53 3.73 -9.61 -14.17
C GLU A 53 2.29 -9.42 -13.66
N ALA A 54 2.11 -9.26 -12.35
CA ALA A 54 0.79 -9.03 -11.76
C ALA A 54 0.18 -7.69 -12.21
N VAL A 55 0.97 -6.61 -12.21
CA VAL A 55 0.52 -5.29 -12.67
C VAL A 55 0.21 -5.31 -14.17
N ALA A 56 1.09 -5.92 -14.99
CA ALA A 56 0.86 -6.07 -16.44
C ALA A 56 -0.44 -6.81 -16.77
N ARG A 57 -0.81 -7.82 -15.96
CA ARG A 57 -2.07 -8.57 -16.08
C ARG A 57 -3.25 -7.94 -15.33
N ARG A 58 -3.09 -6.71 -14.79
CA ARG A 58 -4.07 -5.99 -13.96
C ARG A 58 -4.55 -6.76 -12.73
N LYS A 59 -3.72 -7.69 -12.23
CA LYS A 59 -3.92 -8.50 -11.04
C LYS A 59 -3.40 -7.79 -9.80
N TYR A 60 -3.95 -6.61 -9.51
CA TYR A 60 -3.43 -5.68 -8.51
C TYR A 60 -3.43 -6.21 -7.07
N ALA A 61 -4.39 -7.07 -6.70
CA ALA A 61 -4.43 -7.69 -5.38
C ALA A 61 -3.14 -8.49 -5.08
N PHE A 62 -2.68 -9.30 -6.04
CA PHE A 62 -1.45 -10.08 -5.91
C PHE A 62 -0.18 -9.22 -5.86
N ALA A 63 -0.15 -8.12 -6.62
CA ALA A 63 0.94 -7.15 -6.53
C ALA A 63 0.94 -6.48 -5.16
N ALA A 64 -0.23 -6.10 -4.65
CA ALA A 64 -0.37 -5.44 -3.35
C ALA A 64 0.06 -6.34 -2.19
N ASP A 65 -0.22 -7.64 -2.24
CA ASP A 65 0.24 -8.59 -1.22
C ASP A 65 1.76 -8.62 -1.13
N PHE A 66 2.45 -8.68 -2.27
CA PHE A 66 3.91 -8.62 -2.31
C PHE A 66 4.44 -7.28 -1.79
N ILE A 67 3.87 -6.16 -2.24
CA ILE A 67 4.31 -4.81 -1.85
C ILE A 67 4.17 -4.61 -0.34
N ARG A 68 3.08 -5.09 0.28
CA ARG A 68 2.87 -5.00 1.73
C ARG A 68 3.96 -5.74 2.51
N LEU A 69 4.31 -6.96 2.08
CA LEU A 69 5.39 -7.74 2.69
C LEU A 69 6.76 -7.08 2.48
N TRP A 70 7.03 -6.56 1.28
CA TRP A 70 8.26 -5.82 1.00
C TRP A 70 8.39 -4.56 1.86
N ALA A 71 7.30 -3.79 2.01
CA ALA A 71 7.28 -2.59 2.82
C ALA A 71 7.53 -2.91 4.30
N LEU A 72 6.89 -3.95 4.82
CA LEU A 72 7.12 -4.41 6.20
C LEU A 72 8.56 -4.87 6.42
N LYS A 73 9.13 -5.64 5.48
CA LYS A 73 10.53 -6.07 5.55
C LYS A 73 11.51 -4.89 5.52
N THR A 74 11.24 -3.89 4.69
CA THR A 74 12.16 -2.78 4.41
C THR A 74 12.06 -1.65 5.43
N TYR A 75 10.85 -1.34 5.89
CA TYR A 75 10.58 -0.19 6.74
C TYR A 75 10.02 -0.55 8.11
N GLY A 76 9.64 -1.80 8.37
CA GLY A 76 8.93 -2.18 9.60
C GLY A 76 7.52 -1.58 9.68
N GLY A 77 6.98 -1.43 10.90
CA GLY A 77 5.67 -0.82 11.11
C GLY A 77 4.48 -1.78 10.94
N GLY A 78 3.36 -1.24 10.48
CA GLY A 78 2.10 -1.97 10.31
C GLY A 78 1.58 -1.92 8.88
N ILE A 79 0.74 -2.89 8.52
CA ILE A 79 0.08 -2.99 7.23
C ILE A 79 -1.41 -2.71 7.41
N ALA A 80 -1.98 -1.86 6.57
CA ALA A 80 -3.42 -1.69 6.43
C ALA A 80 -3.92 -2.38 5.17
N THR A 81 -4.92 -3.26 5.34
CA THR A 81 -5.62 -3.92 4.24
C THR A 81 -6.92 -3.19 3.97
N LEU A 82 -7.08 -2.72 2.73
CA LEU A 82 -8.34 -2.18 2.23
C LEU A 82 -9.07 -3.34 1.55
N MET A 83 -10.21 -3.75 2.10
CA MET A 83 -11.13 -4.72 1.49
C MET A 83 -12.04 -4.03 0.49
#